data_AF-A0A9D8XYV6-F1
#
_entry.id   AF-A0A9D8XYV6-F1
#
_cell.length_a   1.000
_cell.length_b   1.000
_cell.length_c   1.000
_cell.angle_alpha   90.00
_cell.angle_beta   90.00
_cell.angle_gamma   90.00
#
_symmetry.space_group_name_H-M   'P 1'
#
loop_
_entity.id
_entity.type
_entity.pdbx_description
1 polymer ?
#
loop_
_entity_poly.entity_id
_entity_poly.type
_entity_poly.pdbx_seq_one_letter_code
_entity_poly.pdbx_strand_id
1 'polypeptide(L)'
;MKEYDALSEPEGISSFDPKAFKDLKKSEEWKYDPIEKVEEFLQPFQPSGCACVLLNGTLVPEGDGQKLLTPKDKVEAQAFSILKRRFRIEIPEGKSRIEVKNEGEEDCILLSLYAKADQNSNVLLTFDGKGKAIYFLEVEAEEESYVSITVLCQGEGERFVYDTTRISSMAKVKRNLLCLGAKFTRYASRAFFSGSH
;
A
#
# COMPACT_ATOMS: atom_id res chain seq x y z
N MET A 1 -3.64 -31.73 -20.73
CA MET A 1 -3.79 -31.02 -19.45
C MET A 1 -2.40 -30.78 -18.91
N LYS A 2 -1.92 -29.53 -18.95
CA LYS A 2 -0.71 -29.15 -18.23
C LYS A 2 -1.17 -28.44 -16.97
N GLU A 3 -0.82 -28.99 -15.81
CA GLU A 3 -0.81 -28.27 -14.55
C GLU A 3 0.07 -27.03 -14.75
N TYR A 4 -0.49 -25.85 -14.50
CA TYR A 4 0.27 -24.61 -14.49
C TYR A 4 0.58 -24.29 -13.04
N ASP A 5 1.85 -24.50 -12.69
CA ASP A 5 2.48 -24.16 -11.43
C ASP A 5 2.25 -22.69 -11.04
N ALA A 6 2.24 -22.46 -9.73
CA ALA A 6 2.08 -21.20 -9.04
C ALA A 6 2.68 -19.99 -9.76
N LEU A 7 1.85 -18.94 -9.88
CA LEU A 7 2.19 -17.51 -9.87
C LEU A 7 3.69 -17.21 -10.05
N SER A 8 4.15 -17.01 -11.28
CA SER A 8 5.44 -16.36 -11.48
C SER A 8 5.28 -14.86 -11.20
N GLU A 9 5.82 -14.41 -10.08
CA GLU A 9 6.15 -12.99 -9.90
C GLU A 9 7.00 -12.55 -11.10
N PRO A 10 6.82 -11.32 -11.63
CA PRO A 10 7.69 -10.83 -12.69
C PRO A 10 9.14 -10.96 -12.25
N GLU A 11 10.04 -11.38 -13.16
CA GLU A 11 11.48 -11.54 -12.94
C GLU A 11 12.11 -10.23 -12.42
N GLY A 12 11.99 -10.06 -11.12
CA GLY A 12 12.48 -8.95 -10.34
C GLY A 12 13.33 -9.52 -9.23
N ILE A 13 14.24 -8.70 -8.72
CA ILE A 13 15.09 -9.07 -7.59
C ILE A 13 14.17 -9.43 -6.42
N SER A 14 14.02 -10.72 -6.12
CA SER A 14 13.25 -11.21 -4.98
C SER A 14 14.06 -11.04 -3.70
N SER A 15 14.40 -9.79 -3.38
CA SER A 15 15.24 -9.42 -2.24
C SER A 15 14.55 -8.36 -1.39
N PHE A 16 14.66 -8.53 -0.08
CA PHE A 16 14.31 -7.50 0.89
C PHE A 16 15.54 -6.69 1.34
N ASP A 17 16.73 -6.99 0.78
CA ASP A 17 17.94 -6.22 1.02
C ASP A 17 17.99 -5.01 0.07
N PRO A 18 17.96 -3.76 0.60
CA PRO A 18 18.09 -2.54 -0.22
C PRO A 18 19.35 -2.53 -1.10
N LYS A 19 20.43 -3.21 -0.69
CA LYS A 19 21.68 -3.29 -1.48
C LYS A 19 21.55 -4.10 -2.76
N ALA A 20 20.50 -4.93 -2.88
CA ALA A 20 20.24 -5.69 -4.09
C ALA A 20 19.67 -4.80 -5.22
N PHE A 21 19.18 -3.59 -4.92
CA PHE A 21 18.52 -2.71 -5.88
C PHE A 21 19.46 -1.65 -6.47
N LYS A 22 19.15 -1.19 -7.68
CA LYS A 22 19.88 -0.08 -8.34
C LYS A 22 19.79 1.20 -7.51
N ASP A 23 20.82 2.05 -7.62
CA ASP A 23 20.78 3.39 -7.03
C ASP A 23 19.63 4.21 -7.63
N LEU A 24 18.91 4.94 -6.77
CA LEU A 24 17.75 5.75 -7.18
C LEU A 24 18.11 6.78 -8.27
N LYS A 25 19.28 7.43 -8.13
CA LYS A 25 19.84 8.37 -9.11
C LYS A 25 20.06 7.79 -10.51
N LYS A 26 20.13 6.47 -10.64
CA LYS A 26 20.32 5.75 -11.91
C LYS A 26 19.03 5.10 -12.41
N SER A 27 17.91 5.28 -11.70
CA SER A 27 16.62 4.71 -12.06
C SER A 27 15.77 5.75 -12.80
N GLU A 28 15.26 5.39 -13.99
CA GLU A 28 14.33 6.24 -14.73
C GLU A 28 13.02 6.50 -13.96
N GLU A 29 12.60 5.57 -13.08
CA GLU A 29 11.39 5.71 -12.25
C GLU A 29 11.47 6.84 -11.23
N TRP A 30 12.68 7.28 -10.90
CA TRP A 30 12.97 8.29 -9.87
C TRP A 30 13.52 9.59 -10.45
N LYS A 31 13.59 9.68 -11.78
CA LYS A 31 14.23 10.80 -12.51
C LYS A 31 13.59 12.16 -12.24
N TYR A 32 12.29 12.18 -11.99
CA TYR A 32 11.50 13.41 -11.80
C TYR A 32 11.16 13.67 -10.34
N ASP A 33 11.50 12.75 -9.45
CA ASP A 33 11.30 12.93 -8.01
C ASP A 33 12.44 13.76 -7.43
N PRO A 34 12.17 14.60 -6.41
CA PRO A 34 13.22 15.26 -5.65
C PRO A 34 14.02 14.20 -4.87
N ILE A 35 15.12 13.71 -5.46
CA ILE A 35 15.85 12.55 -4.94
C ILE A 35 16.35 12.80 -3.52
N GLU A 36 16.71 14.03 -3.17
CA GLU A 36 17.14 14.39 -1.81
C GLU A 36 16.05 14.08 -0.77
N LYS A 37 14.79 14.38 -1.13
CA LYS A 37 13.61 14.07 -0.31
C LYS A 37 13.37 12.56 -0.21
N VAL A 38 13.60 11.83 -1.30
CA VAL A 38 13.44 10.37 -1.33
C VAL A 38 14.58 9.67 -0.57
N GLU A 39 15.80 10.19 -0.62
CA GLU A 39 16.97 9.66 0.10
C GLU A 39 16.78 9.73 1.63
N GLU A 40 15.98 10.67 2.14
CA GLU A 40 15.55 10.69 3.56
C GLU A 40 14.77 9.41 3.95
N PHE A 41 14.18 8.69 2.99
CA PHE A 41 13.47 7.41 3.23
C PHE A 41 14.40 6.19 3.12
N LEU A 42 15.62 6.38 2.62
CA LEU A 42 16.66 5.34 2.65
C LEU A 42 17.35 5.25 4.01
N GLN A 43 17.19 6.25 4.87
CA GLN A 43 17.70 6.21 6.22
C GLN A 43 16.75 5.38 7.10
N PRO A 44 17.23 4.32 7.76
CA PRO A 44 16.39 3.56 8.68
C PRO A 44 15.94 4.48 9.82
N PHE A 45 14.64 4.51 10.07
CA PHE A 45 14.06 5.14 11.25
C PHE A 45 13.37 4.09 12.11
N GLN A 46 13.15 4.42 13.38
CA GLN A 46 12.35 3.61 14.28
C GLN A 46 10.91 4.12 14.23
N PRO A 47 9.93 3.36 13.71
CA PRO A 47 8.55 3.80 13.66
C PRO A 47 8.03 4.17 15.06
N SER A 48 7.34 5.30 15.13
CA SER A 48 6.77 5.85 16.38
C SER A 48 5.69 4.96 16.98
N GLY A 49 5.00 4.17 16.16
CA GLY A 49 3.87 3.35 16.59
C GLY A 49 2.60 4.15 16.88
N CYS A 50 2.57 5.42 16.49
CA CYS A 50 1.45 6.32 16.73
C CYS A 50 0.37 6.26 15.65
N ALA A 51 0.61 5.59 14.51
CA ALA A 51 -0.42 5.43 13.50
C ALA A 51 -1.57 4.57 14.02
N CYS A 52 -2.81 4.97 13.75
CA CYS A 52 -4.00 4.17 14.04
C CYS A 52 -4.86 4.00 12.78
N VAL A 53 -5.57 2.88 12.72
CA VAL A 53 -6.49 2.56 11.62
C VAL A 53 -7.90 2.47 12.18
N LEU A 54 -8.83 3.17 11.55
CA LEU A 54 -10.24 3.21 11.93
C LEU A 54 -11.08 2.70 10.76
N LEU A 55 -12.00 1.77 11.03
CA LEU A 55 -13.06 1.36 10.11
C LEU A 55 -14.39 1.90 10.63
N ASN A 56 -15.02 2.80 9.88
CA ASN A 56 -16.27 3.46 10.25
C ASN A 56 -16.21 4.09 11.67
N GLY A 57 -15.06 4.66 12.03
CA GLY A 57 -14.82 5.28 13.33
C GLY A 57 -14.43 4.31 14.46
N THR A 58 -14.40 3.00 14.20
CA THR A 58 -14.01 1.98 15.17
C THR A 58 -12.54 1.59 14.96
N LEU A 59 -11.78 1.48 16.05
CA LEU A 59 -10.35 1.11 15.99
C LEU A 59 -10.19 -0.32 15.46
N VAL A 60 -9.35 -0.46 14.44
CA VAL A 60 -8.93 -1.75 13.89
C VAL A 60 -7.69 -2.20 14.67
N PRO A 61 -7.73 -3.37 15.32
CA PRO A 61 -6.56 -3.90 16.02
C PRO A 61 -5.45 -4.26 15.02
N GLU A 62 -4.20 -4.22 15.49
CA GLU A 62 -3.10 -4.81 14.73
C GLU A 62 -3.32 -6.32 14.58
N GLY A 63 -2.95 -6.84 13.42
CA GLY A 63 -3.13 -8.25 13.09
C GLY A 63 -2.27 -8.67 11.91
N ASP A 64 -2.36 -9.92 11.51
CA ASP A 64 -1.54 -10.43 10.42
C ASP A 64 -1.99 -9.85 9.06
N GLY A 65 -1.18 -8.95 8.53
CA GLY A 65 -1.19 -8.60 7.10
C GLY A 65 -0.41 -9.65 6.33
N GLN A 66 -0.88 -10.02 5.14
CA GLN A 66 -0.11 -10.93 4.30
C GLN A 66 1.13 -10.21 3.76
N LYS A 67 2.26 -10.90 3.60
CA LYS A 67 3.40 -10.37 2.83
C LYS A 67 3.13 -10.68 1.36
N LEU A 68 2.34 -9.83 0.70
CA LEU A 68 2.01 -10.02 -0.71
C LEU A 68 2.94 -9.25 -1.65
N LEU A 69 3.77 -8.39 -1.06
CA LEU A 69 4.63 -7.45 -1.73
C LEU A 69 6.09 -7.90 -1.70
N THR A 70 6.62 -8.17 -2.88
CA THR A 70 8.07 -8.16 -3.12
C THR A 70 8.50 -6.72 -3.42
N PRO A 71 9.54 -6.19 -2.73
CA PRO A 71 10.04 -4.86 -2.98
C PRO A 71 10.49 -4.69 -4.43
N LYS A 72 10.14 -3.59 -5.07
CA LYS A 72 10.58 -3.28 -6.44
C LYS A 72 11.81 -2.39 -6.51
N ASP A 73 12.05 -1.63 -5.46
CA ASP A 73 13.16 -0.71 -5.39
C ASP A 73 13.74 -0.65 -3.97
N LYS A 74 14.78 0.17 -3.87
CA LYS A 74 15.56 0.36 -2.66
C LYS A 74 14.75 0.98 -1.52
N VAL A 75 13.80 1.87 -1.82
CA VAL A 75 12.97 2.55 -0.81
C VAL A 75 11.94 1.58 -0.27
N GLU A 76 11.25 0.82 -1.14
CA GLU A 76 10.36 -0.25 -0.71
C GLU A 76 11.11 -1.27 0.16
N ALA A 77 12.28 -1.74 -0.27
CA ALA A 77 13.07 -2.71 0.50
C ALA A 77 13.46 -2.17 1.88
N GLN A 78 13.89 -0.91 1.94
CA GLN A 78 14.22 -0.24 3.20
C GLN A 78 12.98 -0.11 4.09
N ALA A 79 11.85 0.31 3.54
CA ALA A 79 10.58 0.43 4.25
C ALA A 79 10.09 -0.93 4.78
N PHE A 80 10.26 -2.01 4.02
CA PHE A 80 9.97 -3.37 4.47
C PHE A 80 10.84 -3.81 5.64
N SER A 81 12.11 -3.39 5.68
CA SER A 81 13.02 -3.74 6.78
C SER A 81 12.61 -3.12 8.13
N ILE A 82 11.89 -1.99 8.11
CA ILE A 82 11.40 -1.29 9.30
C ILE A 82 9.91 -1.55 9.58
N LEU A 83 9.21 -2.24 8.66
CA LEU A 83 7.78 -2.51 8.77
C LEU A 83 7.49 -3.50 9.91
N LYS A 84 6.95 -2.97 11.01
CA LYS A 84 6.58 -3.74 12.21
C LYS A 84 5.07 -3.93 12.36
N ARG A 85 4.28 -2.98 11.87
CA ARG A 85 2.84 -2.87 12.19
C ARG A 85 1.97 -3.21 10.98
N ARG A 86 0.95 -4.02 11.21
CA ARG A 86 0.10 -4.58 10.16
C ARG A 86 -1.36 -4.54 10.57
N PHE A 87 -2.22 -4.25 9.61
CA PHE A 87 -3.65 -4.15 9.78
C PHE A 87 -4.32 -4.90 8.65
N ARG A 88 -5.33 -5.70 8.98
CA ARG A 88 -6.12 -6.44 8.01
C ARG A 88 -7.58 -6.08 8.16
N ILE A 89 -8.23 -5.74 7.05
CA ILE A 89 -9.64 -5.36 6.99
C ILE A 89 -10.32 -6.17 5.90
N GLU A 90 -11.29 -6.99 6.29
CA GLU A 90 -12.33 -7.44 5.35
C GLU A 90 -13.25 -6.25 5.07
N ILE A 91 -13.34 -5.84 3.81
CA ILE A 91 -14.13 -4.69 3.41
C ILE A 91 -15.62 -5.05 3.53
N PRO A 92 -16.42 -4.29 4.29
CA PRO A 92 -17.85 -4.52 4.36
C PRO A 92 -18.55 -4.30 3.00
N GLU A 93 -19.64 -5.03 2.79
CA GLU A 93 -20.59 -4.78 1.69
C GLU A 93 -21.13 -3.34 1.78
N GLY A 94 -21.32 -2.68 0.63
CA GLY A 94 -21.86 -1.33 0.58
C GLY A 94 -20.82 -0.24 0.79
N LYS A 95 -21.06 0.71 1.71
CA LYS A 95 -20.19 1.89 1.90
C LYS A 95 -19.40 1.80 3.20
N SER A 96 -18.08 2.00 3.11
CA SER A 96 -17.19 2.04 4.27
C SER A 96 -16.22 3.22 4.20
N ARG A 97 -15.85 3.72 5.38
CA ARG A 97 -14.80 4.72 5.56
C ARG A 97 -13.66 4.10 6.34
N ILE A 98 -12.46 4.16 5.78
CA ILE A 98 -11.22 3.71 6.43
C ILE A 98 -10.34 4.94 6.61
N GLU A 99 -9.90 5.20 7.83
CA GLU A 99 -8.99 6.30 8.15
C GLU A 99 -7.71 5.74 8.73
N VAL A 100 -6.59 6.16 8.17
CA VAL A 100 -5.25 5.93 8.71
C VAL A 100 -4.71 7.27 9.17
N LYS A 101 -4.52 7.43 10.48
CA LYS A 101 -4.05 8.69 11.08
C LYS A 101 -2.68 8.48 11.70
N ASN A 102 -1.70 9.29 11.32
CA ASN A 102 -0.37 9.31 11.94
C ASN A 102 -0.15 10.61 12.73
N GLU A 103 -0.22 10.53 14.06
CA GLU A 103 0.11 11.65 14.96
C GLU A 103 1.57 11.63 15.44
N GLY A 104 2.35 10.60 15.10
CA GLY A 104 3.77 10.51 15.41
C GLY A 104 4.65 11.24 14.39
N GLU A 105 5.96 11.25 14.62
CA GLU A 105 6.94 11.92 13.74
C GLU A 105 7.21 11.11 12.46
N GLU A 106 7.50 9.81 12.60
CA GLU A 106 7.68 8.87 11.48
C GLU A 106 6.95 7.55 11.79
N ASP A 107 6.26 6.97 10.80
CA ASP A 107 5.64 5.65 10.92
C ASP A 107 5.70 4.85 9.61
N CYS A 108 5.62 3.52 9.72
CA CYS A 108 5.59 2.59 8.60
C CYS A 108 4.61 1.46 8.91
N ILE A 109 3.52 1.38 8.13
CA ILE A 109 2.48 0.37 8.34
C ILE A 109 2.09 -0.33 7.05
N LEU A 110 1.53 -1.54 7.20
CA LEU A 110 0.88 -2.28 6.14
C LEU A 110 -0.62 -2.37 6.44
N LEU A 111 -1.43 -1.98 5.47
CA LEU A 111 -2.88 -2.07 5.48
C LEU A 111 -3.32 -3.02 4.36
N SER A 112 -3.79 -4.21 4.71
CA SER A 112 -4.35 -5.18 3.77
C SER A 112 -5.88 -5.08 3.80
N LEU A 113 -6.48 -4.75 2.66
CA LEU A 113 -7.91 -4.70 2.42
C LEU A 113 -8.32 -5.89 1.55
N TYR A 114 -9.40 -6.58 1.90
CA TYR A 114 -9.85 -7.76 1.18
C TYR A 114 -11.36 -7.71 0.98
N ALA A 115 -11.81 -7.85 -0.26
CA ALA A 115 -13.21 -8.00 -0.63
C ALA A 115 -13.50 -9.46 -1.02
N LYS A 116 -14.51 -10.05 -0.40
CA LYS A 116 -14.95 -11.42 -0.66
C LYS A 116 -15.61 -11.54 -2.03
N ALA A 117 -15.70 -12.78 -2.51
CA ALA A 117 -16.42 -13.11 -3.71
C ALA A 117 -17.85 -12.56 -3.68
N ASP A 118 -18.33 -12.13 -4.85
CA ASP A 118 -19.68 -11.58 -5.07
C ASP A 118 -20.01 -10.26 -4.30
N GLN A 119 -19.06 -9.67 -3.57
CA GLN A 119 -19.30 -8.42 -2.82
C GLN A 119 -19.23 -7.16 -3.70
N ASN A 120 -20.05 -6.15 -3.36
CA ASN A 120 -20.00 -4.81 -3.92
C ASN A 120 -19.66 -3.77 -2.85
N SER A 121 -18.41 -3.31 -2.84
CA SER A 121 -17.87 -2.41 -1.82
C SER A 121 -17.44 -1.06 -2.39
N ASN A 122 -17.73 0.00 -1.65
CA ASN A 122 -17.30 1.37 -1.92
C ASN A 122 -16.57 1.89 -0.69
N VAL A 123 -15.29 2.20 -0.84
CA VAL A 123 -14.39 2.58 0.25
C VAL A 123 -13.90 4.00 0.04
N LEU A 124 -14.10 4.84 1.05
CA LEU A 124 -13.30 6.06 1.21
C LEU A 124 -12.13 5.74 2.14
N LEU A 125 -10.91 5.71 1.59
CA LEU A 125 -9.68 5.50 2.34
C LEU A 125 -8.94 6.82 2.49
N THR A 126 -8.73 7.27 3.72
CA THR A 126 -7.98 8.50 4.00
C THR A 126 -6.66 8.19 4.69
N PHE A 127 -5.55 8.66 4.12
CA PHE A 127 -4.27 8.76 4.81
C PHE A 127 -4.08 10.21 5.28
N ASP A 128 -3.98 10.41 6.59
CA ASP A 128 -3.90 11.72 7.24
C ASP A 128 -2.86 11.73 8.36
N GLY A 129 -2.46 12.92 8.81
CA GLY A 129 -1.62 13.11 9.99
C GLY A 129 -0.54 14.18 9.83
N LYS A 130 0.30 14.32 10.85
CA LYS A 130 1.31 15.39 10.95
C LYS A 130 2.71 14.96 10.55
N GLY A 131 3.15 13.79 10.98
CA GLY A 131 4.51 13.30 10.68
C GLY A 131 4.63 12.67 9.30
N LYS A 132 5.84 12.25 8.94
CA LYS A 132 6.16 11.47 7.73
C LYS A 132 5.68 10.03 7.89
N ALA A 133 5.16 9.42 6.82
CA ALA A 133 4.72 8.03 6.89
C ALA A 133 4.85 7.29 5.56
N ILE A 134 5.19 6.00 5.67
CA ILE A 134 5.18 5.05 4.57
C ILE A 134 4.01 4.08 4.81
N TYR A 135 3.15 3.96 3.81
CA TYR A 135 1.99 3.07 3.83
C TYR A 135 2.14 2.03 2.74
N PHE A 136 2.13 0.77 3.12
CA PHE A 136 1.85 -0.31 2.19
C PHE A 136 0.34 -0.53 2.19
N LEU A 137 -0.30 -0.35 1.04
CA LEU A 137 -1.71 -0.67 0.82
C LEU A 137 -1.77 -1.92 -0.04
N GLU A 138 -2.31 -2.99 0.50
CA GLU A 138 -2.61 -4.20 -0.25
C GLU A 138 -4.11 -4.31 -0.42
N VAL A 139 -4.58 -4.58 -1.64
CA VAL A 139 -5.98 -4.78 -1.95
C VAL A 139 -6.14 -6.09 -2.68
N GLU A 140 -6.98 -6.97 -2.15
CA GLU A 140 -7.36 -8.22 -2.79
C GLU A 140 -8.85 -8.21 -3.08
N ALA A 141 -9.19 -8.41 -4.36
CA ALA A 141 -10.56 -8.52 -4.83
C ALA A 141 -10.78 -9.95 -5.34
N GLU A 142 -11.64 -10.69 -4.65
CA GLU A 142 -12.02 -12.05 -5.02
C GLU A 142 -12.96 -12.10 -6.21
N GLU A 143 -13.21 -13.32 -6.70
CA GLU A 143 -14.01 -13.60 -7.88
C GLU A 143 -15.36 -12.88 -7.89
N GLU A 144 -15.72 -12.31 -9.04
CA GLU A 144 -16.98 -11.57 -9.28
C GLU A 144 -17.23 -10.35 -8.35
N SER A 145 -16.27 -9.97 -7.50
CA SER A 145 -16.41 -8.80 -6.62
C SER A 145 -16.27 -7.48 -7.38
N TYR A 146 -16.90 -6.42 -6.86
CA TYR A 146 -16.69 -5.04 -7.28
C TYR A 146 -16.21 -4.20 -6.10
N VAL A 147 -15.05 -3.56 -6.25
CA VAL A 147 -14.48 -2.68 -5.23
C VAL A 147 -14.17 -1.31 -5.83
N SER A 148 -14.83 -0.26 -5.36
CA SER A 148 -14.49 1.12 -5.68
C SER A 148 -13.79 1.78 -4.50
N ILE A 149 -12.49 2.09 -4.64
CA ILE A 149 -11.70 2.74 -3.60
C ILE A 149 -11.40 4.17 -4.04
N THR A 150 -11.83 5.14 -3.24
CA THR A 150 -11.38 6.53 -3.34
C THR A 150 -10.34 6.75 -2.25
N VAL A 151 -9.09 6.97 -2.65
CA VAL A 151 -7.98 7.27 -1.76
C VAL A 151 -7.79 8.77 -1.66
N LEU A 152 -7.77 9.28 -0.42
CA LEU A 152 -7.47 10.66 -0.08
C LEU A 152 -6.17 10.70 0.71
N CYS A 153 -5.10 11.20 0.10
CA CYS A 153 -3.84 11.50 0.76
C CYS A 153 -3.85 12.98 1.18
N GLN A 154 -3.86 13.23 2.49
CA GLN A 154 -3.89 14.58 3.08
C GLN A 154 -3.03 14.66 4.34
N GLY A 155 -3.07 15.82 5.01
CA GLY A 155 -2.36 16.11 6.26
C GLY A 155 -1.19 17.06 6.07
N GLU A 156 -0.44 17.32 7.13
CA GLU A 156 0.70 18.26 7.10
C GLU A 156 2.02 17.56 6.72
N GLY A 157 2.09 16.24 6.96
CA GLY A 157 3.30 15.44 6.79
C GLY A 157 3.59 14.97 5.37
N GLU A 158 4.65 14.17 5.25
CA GLU A 158 5.05 13.52 4.00
C GLU A 158 4.40 12.12 3.88
N ARG A 159 3.94 11.74 2.69
CA ARG A 159 3.17 10.51 2.45
C ARG A 159 3.78 9.71 1.32
N PHE A 160 4.25 8.51 1.61
CA PHE A 160 4.62 7.53 0.59
C PHE A 160 3.64 6.37 0.68
N VAL A 161 2.93 6.11 -0.41
CA VAL A 161 1.97 5.01 -0.48
C VAL A 161 2.40 4.06 -1.58
N TYR A 162 2.70 2.82 -1.20
CA TYR A 162 2.93 1.70 -2.09
C TYR A 162 1.67 0.85 -2.13
N ASP A 163 0.96 0.97 -3.23
CA ASP A 163 -0.35 0.38 -3.43
C ASP A 163 -0.25 -0.83 -4.36
N THR A 164 -0.74 -1.98 -3.93
CA THR A 164 -0.74 -3.22 -4.72
C THR A 164 -2.09 -3.88 -4.69
N THR A 165 -2.54 -4.29 -5.87
CA THR A 165 -3.85 -4.87 -6.10
C THR A 165 -3.73 -6.24 -6.70
N ARG A 166 -4.50 -7.19 -6.20
CA ARG A 166 -4.75 -8.47 -6.84
C ARG A 166 -6.22 -8.56 -7.21
N ILE A 167 -6.46 -8.85 -8.48
CA ILE A 167 -7.78 -8.84 -9.09
C ILE A 167 -8.01 -10.25 -9.63
N SER A 168 -8.86 -11.00 -8.94
CA SER A 168 -9.25 -12.36 -9.31
C SER A 168 -10.14 -12.39 -10.56
N SER A 169 -10.48 -13.59 -11.02
CA SER A 169 -11.37 -13.80 -12.18
C SER A 169 -12.64 -12.95 -12.06
N MET A 170 -12.98 -12.22 -13.11
CA MET A 170 -14.21 -11.39 -13.20
C MET A 170 -14.37 -10.26 -12.17
N ALA A 171 -13.43 -10.13 -11.24
CA ALA A 171 -13.41 -9.06 -10.25
C ALA A 171 -13.14 -7.70 -10.91
N LYS A 172 -13.72 -6.65 -10.35
CA LYS A 172 -13.60 -5.27 -10.84
C LYS A 172 -13.12 -4.36 -9.74
N VAL A 173 -12.00 -3.68 -9.98
CA VAL A 173 -11.49 -2.67 -9.04
C VAL A 173 -11.44 -1.31 -9.71
N LYS A 174 -12.14 -0.34 -9.14
CA LYS A 174 -12.06 1.08 -9.51
C LYS A 174 -11.25 1.83 -8.46
N ARG A 175 -10.28 2.63 -8.91
CA ARG A 175 -9.50 3.53 -8.04
C ARG A 175 -9.69 4.98 -8.45
N ASN A 176 -9.92 5.83 -7.45
CA ASN A 176 -9.76 7.28 -7.58
C ASN A 176 -8.72 7.73 -6.55
N LEU A 177 -7.78 8.57 -6.95
CA LEU A 177 -6.74 9.11 -6.07
C LEU A 177 -6.87 10.63 -6.00
N LEU A 178 -6.91 11.16 -4.78
CA LEU A 178 -6.87 12.58 -4.51
C LEU A 178 -5.72 12.86 -3.54
N CYS A 179 -4.72 13.63 -3.99
CA CYS A 179 -3.60 14.07 -3.17
C CYS A 179 -3.82 15.55 -2.82
N LEU A 180 -4.33 15.82 -1.63
CA LEU A 180 -4.77 17.15 -1.19
C LEU A 180 -4.08 17.53 0.13
N GLY A 181 -3.00 18.29 0.07
CA GLY A 181 -2.49 19.05 1.22
C GLY A 181 -1.25 18.51 1.95
N ALA A 182 -0.82 17.27 1.71
CA ALA A 182 0.44 16.75 2.25
C ALA A 182 1.66 17.52 1.70
N LYS A 183 2.65 17.78 2.56
CA LYS A 183 3.89 18.50 2.21
C LYS A 183 4.62 17.85 1.03
N PHE A 184 4.57 16.52 0.96
CA PHE A 184 5.03 15.72 -0.17
C PHE A 184 4.17 14.46 -0.24
N THR A 185 3.74 14.07 -1.45
CA THR A 185 3.06 12.79 -1.66
C THR A 185 3.67 12.06 -2.84
N ARG A 186 4.08 10.80 -2.62
CA ARG A 186 4.34 9.83 -3.68
C ARG A 186 3.37 8.67 -3.54
N TYR A 187 2.68 8.36 -4.62
CA TYR A 187 1.76 7.24 -4.70
C TYR A 187 2.18 6.34 -5.87
N ALA A 188 2.61 5.12 -5.57
CA ALA A 188 3.01 4.13 -6.55
C ALA A 188 2.01 2.97 -6.51
N SER A 189 1.30 2.73 -7.62
CA SER A 189 0.27 1.68 -7.70
C SER A 189 0.66 0.58 -8.66
N ARG A 190 0.32 -0.65 -8.29
CA ARG A 190 0.52 -1.87 -9.08
C ARG A 190 -0.74 -2.72 -9.05
N ALA A 191 -1.06 -3.33 -10.18
CA ALA A 191 -2.17 -4.27 -10.28
C ALA A 191 -1.69 -5.57 -10.93
N PHE A 192 -2.12 -6.68 -10.34
CA PHE A 192 -1.92 -8.03 -10.85
C PHE A 192 -3.30 -8.63 -11.12
N PHE A 193 -3.48 -9.16 -12.33
CA PHE A 193 -4.73 -9.76 -12.78
C PHE A 193 -4.53 -11.28 -12.86
N SER A 194 -5.36 -12.06 -12.17
CA SER A 194 -5.24 -13.52 -12.09
C SER A 194 -6.36 -14.28 -12.80
N GLY A 195 -7.13 -13.64 -13.69
CA GLY A 195 -8.20 -14.28 -14.48
C GLY A 195 -7.76 -14.67 -15.89
N SER A 196 -8.14 -15.87 -16.33
CA SER A 196 -8.20 -16.23 -17.75
C SER A 196 -9.41 -15.54 -18.40
N HIS A 197 -9.18 -14.84 -19.50
CA HIS A 197 -10.24 -14.30 -20.37
C HIS A 197 -11.05 -15.40 -21.05
#